data_AF-A0A7W0F2W4-F1
#
_entry.id   AF-A0A7W0F2W4-F1
#
_cell.length_a   1.000
_cell.length_b   1.000
_cell.length_c   1.000
_cell.angle_alpha   90.00
_cell.angle_beta   90.00
_cell.angle_gamma   90.00
#
_symmetry.space_group_name_H-M   'P 1'
#
loop_
_entity.id
_entity.type
_entity.pdbx_description
1 polymer ?
#
loop_
_entity_poly.entity_id
_entity_poly.type
_entity_poly.pdbx_seq_one_letter_code
_entity_poly.pdbx_strand_id
1 'polypeptide(L)'
;MHQRIMQLKKYLPKETEWVQVILPKFTIKEQLLNVTCLPCQRAYIVTGTIIARRNNISNLAMGYSGYQNSWPEQTPYATGGLRKLLKIKGIQLHLPVYRIKEKDYALDELTRLGLKKESYEQKCLKQKYNVDLDEEILKTEIDKWIDGISEIIQSKNKVTLDIRFHGRISDIVDLPSKTQKL
;
A
#
# COMPACT_ATOMS: atom_id res chain seq x y z
N MET A 1 -13.63 -8.05 1.75
CA MET A 1 -12.61 -7.86 2.81
C MET A 1 -12.46 -9.10 3.69
N HIS A 2 -13.49 -9.58 4.38
CA HIS A 2 -13.44 -10.79 5.23
C HIS A 2 -12.84 -12.03 4.53
N GLN A 3 -13.25 -12.29 3.29
CA GLN A 3 -12.72 -13.41 2.49
C GLN A 3 -11.19 -13.37 2.27
N ARG A 4 -10.56 -12.19 2.26
CA ARG A 4 -9.09 -12.06 2.11
C ARG A 4 -8.39 -12.38 3.42
N ILE A 5 -8.93 -11.90 4.54
CA ILE A 5 -8.38 -12.20 5.87
C ILE A 5 -8.45 -13.70 6.15
N MET A 6 -9.56 -14.35 5.80
CA MET A 6 -9.71 -15.81 5.93
C MET A 6 -8.70 -16.60 5.07
N GLN A 7 -8.34 -16.09 3.89
CA GLN A 7 -7.27 -16.67 3.08
C GLN A 7 -5.89 -16.46 3.75
N LEU A 8 -5.62 -15.26 4.26
CA LEU A 8 -4.35 -14.91 4.91
C LEU A 8 -4.11 -15.65 6.23
N LYS A 9 -5.17 -15.99 6.98
CA LYS A 9 -5.10 -16.78 8.24
C LYS A 9 -4.30 -18.07 8.13
N LYS A 10 -4.25 -18.68 6.94
CA LYS A 10 -3.51 -19.93 6.69
C LYS A 10 -2.00 -19.72 6.59
N TYR A 11 -1.54 -18.51 6.31
CA TYR A 11 -0.12 -18.19 6.05
C TYR A 11 0.48 -17.26 7.10
N LEU A 12 -0.35 -16.52 7.83
CA LEU A 12 0.10 -15.58 8.85
C LEU A 12 0.06 -16.19 10.25
N PRO A 13 1.03 -15.89 11.13
CA PRO A 13 0.96 -16.27 12.54
C PRO A 13 -0.36 -15.80 13.19
N LYS A 14 -0.93 -16.62 14.08
CA LYS A 14 -2.18 -16.31 14.79
C LYS A 14 -2.15 -14.96 15.51
N GLU A 15 -0.99 -14.60 16.05
CA GLU A 15 -0.74 -13.36 16.77
C GLU A 15 -0.57 -12.13 15.87
N THR A 16 -0.69 -12.28 14.56
CA THR A 16 -0.54 -11.16 13.62
C THR A 16 -1.63 -10.12 13.88
N GLU A 17 -1.24 -8.91 14.24
CA GLU A 17 -2.18 -7.80 14.39
C GLU A 17 -2.72 -7.34 13.03
N TRP A 18 -4.02 -7.12 12.97
CA TRP A 18 -4.73 -6.60 11.82
C TRP A 18 -5.32 -5.24 12.17
N VAL A 19 -4.92 -4.21 11.42
CA VAL A 19 -5.39 -2.84 11.62
C VAL A 19 -6.13 -2.36 10.38
N GLN A 20 -7.38 -1.94 10.56
CA GLN A 20 -8.17 -1.30 9.53
C GLN A 20 -8.24 0.21 9.79
N VAL A 21 -7.59 0.98 8.91
CA VAL A 21 -7.55 2.44 8.99
C VAL A 21 -8.45 3.04 7.92
N ILE A 22 -9.21 4.07 8.27
CA ILE A 22 -9.93 4.88 7.30
C ILE A 22 -8.95 5.80 6.60
N LEU A 23 -8.96 5.70 5.27
CA LEU A 23 -8.01 6.39 4.41
C LEU A 23 -7.96 7.87 4.77
N PRO A 24 -6.86 8.35 5.38
CA PRO A 24 -6.78 9.74 5.80
C PRO A 24 -6.78 10.65 4.57
N LYS A 25 -7.49 11.77 4.69
CA LYS A 25 -7.43 12.86 3.71
C LYS A 25 -6.29 13.78 4.10
N PHE A 26 -5.18 13.67 3.39
CA PHE A 26 -4.07 14.60 3.55
C PHE A 26 -4.28 15.82 2.67
N THR A 27 -4.16 17.01 3.26
CA THR A 27 -4.15 18.26 2.49
C THR A 27 -2.99 18.21 1.51
N ILE A 28 -3.31 18.36 0.22
CA ILE A 28 -2.34 18.37 -0.85
C ILE A 28 -1.97 19.83 -1.07
N LYS A 29 -0.74 20.24 -0.72
CA LYS A 29 -0.26 21.59 -1.06
C LYS A 29 -0.04 21.74 -2.56
N GLU A 30 0.46 20.70 -3.21
CA GLU A 30 0.78 20.69 -4.63
C GLU A 30 -0.07 19.68 -5.38
N GLN A 31 -0.93 20.18 -6.27
CA GLN A 31 -1.72 19.30 -7.13
C GLN A 31 -0.79 18.51 -8.05
N LEU A 32 -0.97 17.20 -8.03
CA LEU A 32 -0.46 16.32 -9.07
C LEU A 32 -1.15 16.70 -10.39
N LEU A 33 -0.36 16.81 -11.44
CA LEU A 33 -0.83 17.21 -12.77
C LEU A 33 -1.72 16.13 -13.39
N ASN A 34 -1.54 14.87 -12.98
CA ASN A 34 -2.19 13.72 -13.59
C ASN A 34 -2.96 12.87 -12.59
N VAL A 35 -4.05 12.25 -13.07
CA VAL A 35 -4.88 11.34 -12.28
C VAL A 35 -4.19 9.99 -12.16
N THR A 36 -3.35 9.85 -11.13
CA THR A 36 -2.58 8.64 -10.85
C THR A 36 -2.99 7.98 -9.52
N CYS A 37 -2.37 6.84 -9.20
CA CYS A 37 -2.50 6.19 -7.89
C CYS A 37 -1.71 6.89 -6.77
N LEU A 38 -0.81 7.83 -7.10
CA LEU A 38 0.10 8.49 -6.18
C LEU A 38 -0.60 9.11 -4.94
N PRO A 39 -1.76 9.79 -5.04
CA PRO A 39 -2.45 10.32 -3.85
C PRO A 39 -2.87 9.24 -2.85
N CYS A 40 -3.35 8.09 -3.33
CA CYS A 40 -3.75 6.98 -2.48
C CYS A 40 -2.52 6.27 -1.88
N GLN A 41 -1.48 6.07 -2.69
CA GLN A 41 -0.23 5.44 -2.25
C GLN A 41 0.49 6.29 -1.20
N ARG A 42 0.47 7.62 -1.34
CA ARG A 42 0.94 8.52 -0.28
C ARG A 42 0.20 8.23 1.02
N ALA A 43 -1.12 8.09 0.96
CA ALA A 43 -1.90 7.84 2.16
C ALA A 43 -1.58 6.49 2.80
N TYR A 44 -1.34 5.44 2.00
CA TYR A 44 -0.91 4.12 2.50
C TYR A 44 0.47 4.19 3.16
N ILE A 45 1.45 4.82 2.51
CA ILE A 45 2.82 4.94 3.01
C ILE A 45 2.86 5.76 4.31
N VAL A 46 2.19 6.90 4.33
CA VAL A 46 2.13 7.75 5.53
C VAL A 46 1.47 7.00 6.68
N THR A 47 0.34 6.33 6.42
CA THR A 47 -0.36 5.53 7.43
C THR A 47 0.52 4.42 7.98
N GLY A 48 1.14 3.62 7.09
CA GLY A 48 2.06 2.55 7.47
C GLY A 48 3.26 3.06 8.26
N THR A 49 3.81 4.22 7.86
CA THR A 49 4.94 4.85 8.57
C THR A 49 4.55 5.32 9.97
N ILE A 50 3.37 5.93 10.12
CA ILE A 50 2.88 6.39 11.43
C ILE A 50 2.65 5.18 12.36
N ILE A 51 2.02 4.12 11.86
CA ILE A 51 1.82 2.88 12.62
C ILE A 51 3.17 2.29 13.00
N ALA A 52 4.11 2.21 12.06
CA ALA A 52 5.42 1.64 12.31
C ALA A 52 6.16 2.41 13.42
N ARG A 53 6.18 3.74 13.35
CA ARG A 53 6.81 4.59 14.37
C ARG A 53 6.15 4.46 15.75
N ARG A 54 4.82 4.37 15.82
CA ARG A 54 4.09 4.24 17.09
C ARG A 54 4.34 2.91 17.80
N ASN A 55 4.70 1.88 17.03
CA ASN A 55 4.89 0.51 17.53
C ASN A 55 6.36 0.05 17.45
N ASN A 56 7.30 0.97 17.22
CA ASN A 56 8.73 0.67 17.07
C ASN A 56 9.05 -0.40 16.01
N ILE A 57 8.26 -0.45 14.93
CA ILE A 57 8.47 -1.35 13.80
C ILE A 57 9.48 -0.70 12.85
N SER A 58 10.57 -1.41 12.54
CA SER A 58 11.64 -0.96 11.65
C SER A 58 11.49 -1.42 10.21
N ASN A 59 10.43 -2.17 9.88
CA ASN A 59 10.24 -2.75 8.56
C ASN A 59 8.85 -2.41 8.02
N LEU A 60 8.79 -1.88 6.80
CA LEU A 60 7.54 -1.64 6.08
C LEU A 60 7.58 -2.43 4.76
N ALA A 61 6.60 -3.29 4.53
CA ALA A 61 6.50 -4.07 3.30
C ALA A 61 5.36 -3.57 2.42
N MET A 62 5.61 -3.43 1.12
CA MET A 62 4.60 -3.10 0.11
C MET A 62 4.50 -4.21 -0.92
N GLY A 63 3.29 -4.50 -1.39
CA GLY A 63 3.00 -5.52 -2.40
C GLY A 63 3.34 -5.10 -3.84
N TYR A 64 4.33 -4.23 -4.03
CA TYR A 64 4.71 -3.76 -5.37
C TYR A 64 5.40 -4.88 -6.15
N SER A 65 4.97 -5.07 -7.39
CA SER A 65 5.43 -6.11 -8.30
C SER A 65 6.28 -5.54 -9.42
N GLY A 66 7.13 -6.37 -10.00
CA GLY A 66 8.06 -5.93 -11.05
C GLY A 66 7.39 -5.73 -12.40
N TYR A 67 6.30 -6.44 -12.70
CA TYR A 67 5.52 -6.28 -13.93
C TYR A 67 4.59 -5.05 -13.91
N GLN A 68 4.47 -4.38 -12.76
CA GLN A 68 3.78 -3.09 -12.61
C GLN A 68 4.75 -1.92 -12.53
N ASN A 69 6.01 -2.10 -12.95
CA ASN A 69 7.03 -1.05 -12.88
C ASN A 69 6.74 0.21 -13.71
N SER A 70 5.77 0.16 -14.62
CA SER A 70 5.24 1.32 -15.35
C SER A 70 4.27 2.16 -14.52
N TRP A 71 3.77 1.66 -13.38
CA TRP A 71 2.92 2.43 -12.50
C TRP A 71 3.78 3.45 -11.74
N PRO A 72 3.39 4.73 -11.68
CA PRO A 72 4.24 5.79 -11.14
C PRO A 72 4.85 5.49 -9.77
N GLU A 73 4.08 4.91 -8.84
CA GLU A 73 4.54 4.57 -7.49
C GLU A 73 5.49 3.37 -7.40
N GLN A 74 5.54 2.53 -8.46
CA GLN A 74 6.30 1.28 -8.49
C GLN A 74 7.55 1.36 -9.36
N THR A 75 7.81 2.51 -10.00
CA THR A 75 9.03 2.70 -10.78
C THR A 75 10.30 2.53 -9.91
N PRO A 76 11.45 2.17 -10.49
CA PRO A 76 12.73 2.17 -9.77
C PRO A 76 13.05 3.52 -9.12
N TYR A 77 12.68 4.62 -9.79
CA TYR A 77 12.87 5.98 -9.26
C TYR A 77 12.04 6.21 -7.99
N ALA A 78 10.73 5.94 -8.05
CA ALA A 78 9.82 6.09 -6.91
C ALA A 78 10.20 5.20 -5.72
N THR A 79 10.45 3.92 -5.98
CA THR A 79 10.81 2.96 -4.92
C THR A 79 12.18 3.25 -4.31
N GLY A 80 13.14 3.72 -5.11
CA GLY A 80 14.45 4.18 -4.64
C GLY A 80 14.37 5.43 -3.77
N GLY A 81 13.59 6.43 -4.19
CA GLY A 81 13.33 7.64 -3.42
C GLY A 81 12.62 7.36 -2.10
N LEU A 82 11.57 6.53 -2.13
CA LEU A 82 10.84 6.11 -0.94
C LEU A 82 11.73 5.36 0.06
N ARG A 83 12.61 4.47 -0.43
CA ARG A 83 13.58 3.76 0.42
C ARG A 83 14.50 4.72 1.15
N LYS A 84 15.02 5.75 0.48
CA LYS A 84 15.86 6.79 1.09
C LYS A 84 15.07 7.56 2.16
N LEU A 85 13.86 7.99 1.84
CA LEU A 85 12.99 8.74 2.75
C LEU A 85 12.67 7.94 4.03
N LEU A 86 12.25 6.69 3.90
CA LEU A 86 11.90 5.84 5.05
C LEU A 86 13.13 5.48 5.89
N LYS A 87 14.30 5.29 5.27
CA LYS A 87 15.55 5.00 5.98
C LYS A 87 15.93 6.12 6.95
N ILE A 88 15.67 7.39 6.62
CA ILE A 88 15.88 8.54 7.53
C ILE A 88 15.06 8.41 8.81
N LYS A 89 13.94 7.66 8.78
CA LYS A 89 13.07 7.39 9.93
C LYS A 89 13.36 6.04 10.60
N GLY A 90 14.46 5.38 10.25
CA GLY A 90 14.80 4.06 10.77
C GLY A 90 13.92 2.93 10.24
N ILE A 91 13.19 3.16 9.13
CA ILE A 91 12.29 2.18 8.52
C ILE A 91 12.89 1.66 7.22
N GLN A 92 13.04 0.34 7.12
CA GLN A 92 13.46 -0.36 5.91
C GLN A 92 12.24 -0.74 5.06
N LEU A 93 12.24 -0.29 3.81
CA LEU A 93 11.24 -0.68 2.82
C LEU A 93 11.56 -2.06 2.24
N HIS A 94 10.61 -2.99 2.32
CA HIS A 94 10.67 -4.31 1.69
C HIS A 94 9.67 -4.38 0.54
N LEU A 95 10.11 -4.91 -0.61
CA LEU A 95 9.25 -5.14 -1.76
C LEU A 95 9.35 -6.63 -2.16
N PRO A 96 8.72 -7.54 -1.39
CA PRO A 96 9.01 -8.98 -1.46
C PRO A 96 8.72 -9.62 -2.81
N VAL A 97 7.81 -9.03 -3.59
CA VAL A 97 7.33 -9.54 -4.88
C VAL A 97 7.82 -8.72 -6.08
N TYR A 98 8.71 -7.74 -5.87
CA TYR A 98 9.20 -6.83 -6.92
C TYR A 98 10.05 -7.53 -8.00
N ARG A 99 10.56 -8.71 -7.68
CA ARG A 99 11.29 -9.57 -8.63
C ARG A 99 10.37 -10.25 -9.65
N ILE A 100 9.06 -10.35 -9.39
CA ILE A 100 8.12 -10.99 -10.31
C ILE A 100 7.92 -10.05 -11.50
N LYS A 101 8.36 -10.47 -12.69
CA LYS A 101 8.32 -9.67 -13.94
C LYS A 101 7.19 -10.06 -14.89
N GLU A 102 6.45 -11.12 -14.57
CA GLU A 102 5.38 -11.63 -15.40
C GLU A 102 4.11 -11.83 -14.57
N LYS A 103 3.00 -11.36 -15.12
CA LYS A 103 1.69 -11.49 -14.51
C LYS A 103 1.26 -12.94 -14.35
N ASP A 104 1.51 -13.78 -15.36
CA ASP A 104 1.09 -15.18 -15.35
C ASP A 104 1.82 -15.95 -14.25
N TYR A 105 3.11 -15.69 -14.05
CA TYR A 105 3.85 -16.23 -12.91
C TYR A 105 3.22 -15.88 -11.55
N ALA A 106 2.74 -14.64 -11.37
CA ALA A 106 2.06 -14.25 -10.13
C ALA A 106 0.74 -15.02 -9.92
N LEU A 107 -0.01 -15.28 -10.99
CA LEU A 107 -1.25 -16.05 -10.95
C LEU A 107 -1.00 -17.53 -10.65
N ASP A 108 0.04 -18.10 -11.24
CA ASP A 108 0.46 -19.48 -11.00
C ASP A 108 0.91 -19.66 -9.54
N GLU A 109 1.67 -18.70 -9.00
CA GLU A 109 2.12 -18.75 -7.61
C GLU A 109 0.96 -18.65 -6.62
N LEU A 110 -0.03 -17.79 -6.88
CA LEU A 110 -1.26 -17.73 -6.08
C LEU A 110 -2.00 -19.08 -6.10
N THR A 111 -2.12 -19.67 -7.29
CA THR A 111 -2.79 -20.98 -7.48
C THR A 111 -2.04 -22.09 -6.75
N ARG A 112 -0.70 -22.14 -6.87
CA ARG A 112 0.18 -23.09 -6.19
C ARG A 112 0.03 -23.01 -4.67
N LEU A 113 -0.15 -21.81 -4.13
CA LEU A 113 -0.36 -21.61 -2.70
C LEU A 113 -1.78 -22.01 -2.26
N GLY A 114 -2.74 -22.23 -3.16
CA GLY A 114 -4.14 -22.46 -2.82
C GLY A 114 -4.90 -21.17 -2.50
N LEU A 115 -4.36 -20.02 -2.94
CA LEU A 115 -5.04 -18.73 -2.90
C LEU A 115 -5.94 -18.58 -4.12
N LYS A 116 -7.07 -17.90 -3.95
CA LYS A 116 -7.98 -17.68 -5.08
C LYS A 116 -7.48 -16.58 -6.00
N LYS A 117 -7.84 -16.65 -7.29
CA LYS A 117 -7.47 -15.64 -8.30
C LYS A 117 -7.97 -14.24 -7.94
N GLU A 118 -9.05 -14.08 -7.18
CA GLU A 118 -9.53 -12.75 -6.73
C GLU A 118 -8.64 -12.09 -5.66
N SER A 119 -7.64 -12.84 -5.15
CA SER A 119 -6.55 -12.28 -4.36
C SER A 119 -5.51 -11.55 -5.21
N TYR A 120 -5.49 -11.82 -6.52
CA TYR A 120 -4.70 -11.06 -7.48
C TYR A 120 -5.35 -9.68 -7.67
N GLU A 121 -4.51 -8.64 -7.62
CA GLU A 121 -4.80 -7.23 -7.96
C GLU A 121 -6.27 -6.85 -8.10
N GLN A 122 -6.80 -6.21 -7.07
CA GLN A 122 -8.14 -5.64 -7.15
C GLN A 122 -8.05 -4.31 -7.88
N LYS A 123 -8.81 -4.17 -8.98
CA LYS A 123 -8.93 -2.88 -9.67
C LYS A 123 -9.44 -1.84 -8.68
N CYS A 124 -8.71 -0.75 -8.55
CA CYS A 124 -9.15 0.38 -7.74
C CYS A 124 -10.37 1.02 -8.41
N LEU A 125 -11.45 1.23 -7.66
CA LEU A 125 -12.69 1.89 -8.16
C LEU A 125 -12.42 3.31 -8.69
N LYS A 126 -11.35 3.95 -8.23
CA LYS A 126 -10.94 5.30 -8.65
C LYS A 126 -10.02 5.29 -9.86
N GLN A 127 -9.40 4.16 -10.18
CA GLN A 127 -8.47 4.04 -11.29
C GLN A 127 -9.29 3.80 -12.57
N LYS A 128 -9.48 4.87 -13.34
CA LYS A 128 -10.20 4.81 -14.62
C LYS A 128 -9.28 4.37 -15.77
N TYR A 129 -8.02 4.78 -15.75
CA TYR A 129 -7.03 4.50 -16.80
C TYR A 129 -5.64 4.29 -16.19
N ASN A 130 -4.77 3.56 -16.90
CA ASN A 130 -3.34 3.62 -16.65
C ASN A 130 -2.82 4.85 -17.40
N VAL A 131 -2.26 5.80 -16.67
CA VAL A 131 -1.68 7.00 -17.28
C VAL A 131 -0.25 6.67 -17.65
N ASP A 132 0.04 6.72 -18.95
CA ASP A 132 1.42 6.74 -19.43
C ASP A 132 1.88 8.20 -19.42
N LEU A 133 2.95 8.48 -18.70
CA LEU A 133 3.48 9.83 -18.53
C LEU A 133 4.82 9.91 -19.22
N ASP A 134 5.06 11.05 -19.88
CA ASP A 134 6.40 11.40 -20.30
C ASP A 134 7.38 11.32 -19.11
N GLU A 135 8.61 10.89 -19.37
CA GLU A 135 9.60 10.61 -18.31
C GLU A 135 9.88 11.84 -17.43
N GLU A 136 9.95 13.04 -17.99
CA GLU A 136 10.21 14.27 -17.23
C GLU A 136 9.03 14.62 -16.33
N ILE A 137 7.81 14.46 -16.85
CA ILE A 137 6.57 14.68 -16.10
C ILE A 137 6.45 13.65 -14.99
N LEU A 138 6.69 12.38 -15.30
CA LEU A 138 6.64 11.27 -14.35
C LEU A 138 7.61 11.51 -13.18
N LYS A 139 8.85 11.88 -13.48
CA LYS A 139 9.86 12.19 -12.48
C LYS A 139 9.43 13.34 -11.57
N THR A 140 8.94 14.43 -12.17
CA THR A 140 8.43 15.60 -11.44
C THR A 140 7.27 15.21 -10.51
N GLU A 141 6.32 14.41 -10.99
CA GLU A 141 5.19 13.92 -10.20
C GLU A 141 5.65 13.03 -9.03
N ILE A 142 6.66 12.18 -9.25
CA ILE A 142 7.25 11.34 -8.21
C ILE A 142 7.99 12.18 -7.17
N ASP A 143 8.74 13.20 -7.57
CA ASP A 143 9.45 14.10 -6.66
C ASP A 143 8.45 14.81 -5.73
N LYS A 144 7.42 15.44 -6.31
CA LYS A 144 6.32 16.07 -5.54
C LYS A 144 5.63 15.08 -4.60
N TRP A 145 5.45 13.84 -5.05
CA TRP A 145 4.85 12.79 -4.24
C TRP A 145 5.72 12.40 -3.03
N ILE A 146 7.04 12.21 -3.24
CA ILE A 146 8.01 11.93 -2.17
C ILE A 146 8.07 13.08 -1.18
N ASP A 147 8.13 14.32 -1.67
CA ASP A 147 8.18 15.52 -0.84
C ASP A 147 6.90 15.65 -0.01
N GLY A 148 5.73 15.45 -0.62
CA GLY A 148 4.46 15.44 0.11
C GLY A 148 4.38 14.35 1.19
N ILE A 149 4.96 13.17 0.97
CA ILE A 149 5.08 12.13 2.01
C ILE A 149 6.01 12.61 3.14
N SER A 150 7.16 13.17 2.76
CA SER A 150 8.19 13.66 3.67
C SER A 150 7.64 14.74 4.60
N GLU A 151 6.95 15.76 4.06
CA GLU A 151 6.33 16.82 4.84
C GLU A 151 5.39 16.28 5.92
N ILE A 152 4.52 15.33 5.57
CA ILE A 152 3.52 14.79 6.51
C ILE A 152 4.22 14.00 7.63
N ILE A 153 5.18 13.14 7.29
CA ILE A 153 5.89 12.30 8.25
C ILE A 153 6.82 13.13 9.16
N GLN A 154 7.33 14.26 8.66
CA GLN A 154 8.17 15.19 9.41
C GLN A 154 7.38 16.20 10.24
N SER A 155 6.11 16.45 9.90
CA SER A 155 5.29 17.43 10.62
C SER A 155 5.26 17.12 12.12
N LYS A 156 5.45 18.17 12.93
CA LYS A 156 5.31 18.07 14.40
C LYS A 156 3.85 17.86 14.83
N ASN A 157 2.91 18.15 13.93
CA ASN A 157 1.51 17.93 14.17
C ASN A 157 1.21 16.44 14.25
N LYS A 158 0.53 16.03 15.31
CA LYS A 158 0.13 14.64 15.50
C LYS A 158 -0.92 14.29 14.44
N VAL A 159 -0.52 13.55 13.41
CA VAL A 159 -1.46 12.96 12.45
C VAL A 159 -2.31 11.92 13.18
N THR A 160 -3.59 12.17 13.33
CA THR A 160 -4.54 11.20 13.89
C THR A 160 -4.94 10.20 12.82
N LEU A 161 -4.87 8.91 13.15
CA LEU A 161 -5.38 7.84 12.30
C LEU A 161 -6.73 7.41 12.85
N ASP A 162 -7.74 7.35 11.98
CA ASP A 162 -9.05 6.81 12.32
C ASP A 162 -9.01 5.28 12.14
N ILE A 163 -8.91 4.57 13.24
CA ILE A 163 -8.83 3.10 13.28
C ILE A 163 -10.24 2.55 13.51
N ARG A 164 -10.81 1.90 12.50
CA ARG A 164 -12.11 1.21 12.63
C ARG A 164 -12.02 -0.14 13.30
N PHE A 165 -10.89 -0.81 13.15
CA PHE A 165 -10.66 -2.12 13.75
C PHE A 165 -9.18 -2.31 14.06
N HIS A 166 -8.89 -2.88 15.22
CA HIS A 166 -7.58 -3.37 15.61
C HIS A 166 -7.76 -4.64 16.43
N GLY A 167 -7.18 -5.75 15.99
CA GLY A 167 -7.23 -7.02 16.71
C GLY A 167 -6.34 -8.07 16.06
N ARG A 168 -6.17 -9.22 16.70
CA ARG A 168 -5.38 -10.32 16.12
C ARG A 168 -6.12 -10.94 14.96
N ILE A 169 -5.38 -11.42 13.97
CA ILE A 169 -5.98 -12.06 12.81
C ILE A 169 -6.79 -13.29 13.24
N SER A 170 -6.37 -14.03 14.28
CA SER A 170 -7.11 -15.16 14.85
C SER A 170 -8.54 -14.80 15.23
N ASP A 171 -8.74 -13.61 15.80
CA ASP A 171 -9.98 -13.18 16.44
C ASP A 171 -11.01 -12.67 15.44
N ILE A 172 -10.60 -12.47 14.19
CA ILE A 172 -11.49 -12.03 13.10
C ILE A 172 -12.37 -13.20 12.68
N VAL A 173 -13.56 -13.30 13.25
CA VAL A 173 -14.55 -14.31 12.88
C VAL A 173 -15.17 -14.01 11.52
N ASP A 174 -15.56 -15.06 10.81
CA ASP A 174 -16.35 -14.94 9.59
C ASP A 174 -17.75 -14.48 10.00
N LEU A 175 -18.05 -13.19 9.84
CA LEU A 175 -19.42 -12.72 10.00
C LEU A 175 -20.20 -13.24 8.79
N PRO A 176 -21.30 -14.01 8.98
CA PRO A 176 -22.12 -14.46 7.87
C PRO A 176 -22.50 -13.23 7.05
N SER A 177 -22.30 -13.31 5.74
CA SER A 177 -22.57 -12.26 4.78
C SER A 177 -24.05 -11.92 4.80
N LYS A 178 -24.50 -11.12 5.77
CA LYS A 178 -25.82 -10.50 5.73
C LYS A 178 -25.78 -9.50 4.59
N THR A 179 -26.32 -9.94 3.46
CA THR A 179 -27.00 -9.13 2.44
C THR A 179 -26.63 -7.65 2.45
N GLN A 180 -25.59 -7.28 1.72
CA GLN A 180 -25.56 -5.97 1.07
C GLN A 180 -26.64 -6.01 -0.02
N LYS A 181 -27.88 -5.74 0.37
CA LYS A 181 -28.92 -5.35 -0.58
C LYS A 181 -28.71 -3.87 -0.89
N LEU A 182 -28.41 -3.64 -2.18
CA LEU A 182 -28.49 -2.41 -2.98
C LEU A 182 -27.51 -1.29 -2.64
#